data_AF-A0A7W0QQ53-F1
#
_entry.id   AF-A0A7W0QQ53-F1
#
_cell.length_a   1.000
_cell.length_b   1.000
_cell.length_c   1.000
_cell.angle_alpha   90.00
_cell.angle_beta   90.00
_cell.angle_gamma   90.00
#
_symmetry.space_group_name_H-M   'P 1'
#
loop_
_entity.id
_entity.type
_entity.pdbx_description
1 polymer ?
#
loop_
_entity_poly.entity_id
_entity_poly.type
_entity_poly.pdbx_seq_one_letter_code
_entity_poly.pdbx_strand_id
1 'polypeptide(L)'
;MNDLNRRSAARTRNAVPEDVSGVLETLAAGFSLVVARPYLFVLPLLIDLWTWLGVQIHPAAVIEPLQDIMIDQGGRNGTAAAEELGRVGESLRINDLIASLTPSIFSGLSNDTLLGSMLGVLVPALTGGVNRADMYDEWGQGLGQNVTPDQWSGVLGFGALLFLAATVLVVLFKVPLAQAVRGGGMTAGSLLRDIAFGWVRVVALLGIVLAGILVLGIPAIIAAQILTLVGINLIALLSLALFVFGSIGALYTFFLLDAMFIYRVGPIRAAKMSYAVARMNFTQSWRFAAASLLIATGLLQVWNVLVENPPGIVVALLANAVLGTGLSIASMMFFHDRARLPRPLQPSRSFPSPRRS
;
A
#
# COMPACT_ATOMS: atom_id res chain seq x y z
N MET A 1 -53.46 -17.30 12.69
CA MET A 1 -52.19 -17.32 11.93
C MET A 1 -51.71 -15.93 11.45
N ASN A 2 -52.57 -14.91 11.28
CA ASN A 2 -52.18 -13.61 10.71
C ASN A 2 -51.54 -12.58 11.68
N ASP A 3 -51.63 -12.77 13.00
CA ASP A 3 -51.11 -11.78 13.97
C ASP A 3 -49.62 -11.91 14.30
N LEU A 4 -49.03 -13.10 14.10
CA LEU A 4 -47.59 -13.31 14.33
C LEU A 4 -46.72 -12.60 13.28
N ASN A 5 -47.23 -12.41 12.06
CA ASN A 5 -46.55 -11.67 10.99
C ASN A 5 -46.58 -10.13 11.17
N ARG A 6 -47.52 -9.58 11.96
CA ARG A 6 -47.56 -8.14 12.24
C ARG A 6 -46.58 -7.72 13.33
N ARG A 7 -46.29 -8.59 14.30
CA ARG A 7 -45.35 -8.29 15.40
C ARG A 7 -43.87 -8.35 14.95
N SER A 8 -43.53 -9.17 13.96
CA SER A 8 -42.18 -9.20 13.37
C SER A 8 -41.86 -7.95 12.54
N ALA A 9 -42.85 -7.35 11.88
CA ALA A 9 -42.67 -6.12 11.10
C ALA A 9 -42.56 -4.84 11.96
N ALA A 10 -43.11 -4.84 13.19
CA ALA A 10 -43.03 -3.69 14.09
C ALA A 10 -41.70 -3.64 14.89
N ARG A 11 -41.03 -4.78 15.09
CA ARG A 11 -39.80 -4.87 15.90
C ARG A 11 -38.53 -4.38 15.19
N THR A 12 -38.57 -4.20 13.87
CA THR A 12 -37.44 -3.68 13.08
C THR A 12 -37.39 -2.16 12.95
N ARG A 13 -38.40 -1.42 13.44
CA ARG A 13 -38.40 0.06 13.36
C ARG A 13 -37.63 0.78 14.46
N ASN A 14 -37.21 0.08 15.51
CA ASN A 14 -36.42 0.64 16.60
C ASN A 14 -34.99 0.09 16.61
N ALA A 15 -34.48 -0.37 15.47
CA ALA A 15 -33.04 -0.62 15.34
C ALA A 15 -32.34 0.71 15.60
N VAL A 16 -31.71 0.81 16.78
CA VAL A 16 -30.85 1.92 17.17
C VAL A 16 -29.94 2.20 15.97
N PRO A 17 -29.86 3.45 15.45
CA PRO A 17 -28.96 3.75 14.35
C PRO A 17 -27.59 3.18 14.71
N GLU A 18 -27.08 2.25 13.89
CA GLU A 18 -25.78 1.62 14.13
C GLU A 18 -24.77 2.75 14.30
N ASP A 19 -24.32 2.93 15.54
CA ASP A 19 -23.39 4.00 15.86
C ASP A 19 -22.11 3.72 15.07
N VAL A 20 -21.73 4.70 14.28
CA VAL A 20 -20.65 4.59 13.31
C VAL A 20 -19.37 4.52 14.12
N SER A 21 -18.80 3.31 14.27
CA SER A 21 -17.66 3.05 15.17
C SER A 21 -16.57 4.10 14.96
N GLY A 22 -16.12 4.77 16.03
CA GLY A 22 -15.09 5.78 15.91
C GLY A 22 -13.74 5.19 15.46
N VAL A 23 -12.78 6.07 15.16
CA VAL A 23 -11.46 5.67 14.64
C VAL A 23 -10.74 4.73 15.61
N LEU A 24 -10.81 5.01 16.92
CA LEU A 24 -10.13 4.20 17.93
C LEU A 24 -10.79 2.83 18.11
N GLU A 25 -12.12 2.79 18.10
CA GLU A 25 -12.91 1.56 18.17
C GLU A 25 -12.61 0.66 16.97
N THR A 26 -12.52 1.22 15.77
CA THR A 26 -12.17 0.46 14.57
C THR A 26 -10.74 -0.06 14.60
N LEU A 27 -9.78 0.73 15.08
CA LEU A 27 -8.40 0.27 15.29
C LEU A 27 -8.35 -0.88 16.30
N ALA A 28 -8.97 -0.71 17.47
CA ALA A 28 -9.03 -1.74 18.51
C ALA A 28 -9.69 -3.03 18.00
N ALA A 29 -10.75 -2.92 17.20
CA ALA A 29 -11.41 -4.07 16.59
C ALA A 29 -10.50 -4.80 15.59
N GLY A 30 -9.74 -4.05 14.78
CA GLY A 30 -8.75 -4.61 13.86
C GLY A 30 -7.67 -5.43 14.58
N PHE A 31 -7.06 -4.87 15.63
CA PHE A 31 -6.08 -5.59 16.45
C PHE A 31 -6.69 -6.79 17.17
N SER A 32 -7.89 -6.64 17.74
CA SER A 32 -8.59 -7.74 18.40
C SER A 32 -8.84 -8.91 17.45
N LEU A 33 -9.16 -8.63 16.18
CA LEU A 33 -9.38 -9.67 15.19
C LEU A 33 -8.09 -10.43 14.85
N VAL A 34 -6.94 -9.76 14.80
CA VAL A 34 -5.63 -10.41 14.60
C VAL A 34 -5.31 -11.36 15.76
N VAL A 35 -5.51 -10.91 17.00
CA VAL A 35 -5.30 -11.75 18.19
C VAL A 35 -6.26 -12.94 18.19
N ALA A 36 -7.52 -12.73 17.82
CA ALA A 36 -8.51 -13.79 17.72
C ALA A 36 -8.25 -14.77 16.55
N ARG A 37 -7.47 -14.36 15.54
CA ARG A 37 -7.17 -15.15 14.34
C ARG A 37 -5.69 -15.06 13.96
N PRO A 38 -4.78 -15.69 14.73
CA PRO A 38 -3.33 -15.56 14.54
C PRO A 38 -2.83 -15.95 13.14
N TYR A 39 -3.54 -16.85 12.45
CA TYR A 39 -3.18 -17.25 11.09
C TYR A 39 -3.17 -16.08 10.08
N LEU A 40 -3.86 -14.96 10.37
CA LEU A 40 -3.92 -13.79 9.48
C LEU A 40 -2.58 -13.05 9.35
N PHE A 41 -1.71 -13.10 10.37
CA PHE A 41 -0.39 -12.44 10.33
C PHE A 41 0.76 -13.39 9.93
N VAL A 42 0.50 -14.69 9.75
CA VAL A 42 1.52 -15.69 9.37
C VAL A 42 2.17 -15.34 8.03
N LEU A 43 1.39 -14.89 7.05
CA LEU A 43 1.93 -14.58 5.73
C LEU A 43 2.89 -13.38 5.76
N PRO A 44 2.54 -12.20 6.34
CA PRO A 44 3.50 -11.11 6.55
C PRO A 44 4.76 -11.55 7.29
N LEU A 45 4.62 -12.37 8.35
CA LEU A 45 5.76 -12.89 9.09
C LEU A 45 6.69 -13.75 8.22
N LEU A 46 6.13 -14.62 7.37
CA LEU A 46 6.91 -15.44 6.44
C LEU A 46 7.61 -14.58 5.38
N ILE A 47 6.97 -13.51 4.91
CA ILE A 47 7.59 -12.55 3.98
C ILE A 47 8.74 -11.84 4.66
N ASP A 48 8.53 -11.33 5.88
CA ASP A 48 9.56 -10.69 6.69
C ASP A 48 10.76 -11.64 6.89
N LEU A 49 10.53 -12.89 7.29
CA LEU A 49 11.57 -13.92 7.41
C LEU A 49 12.29 -14.20 6.08
N TRP A 50 11.54 -14.28 4.97
CA TRP A 50 12.13 -14.50 3.65
C TRP A 50 12.95 -13.29 3.19
N THR A 51 12.50 -12.06 3.45
CA THR A 51 13.26 -10.86 3.11
C THR A 51 14.52 -10.70 3.96
N TRP A 52 14.49 -11.20 5.19
CA TRP A 52 15.65 -11.21 6.09
C TRP A 52 16.69 -12.27 5.69
N LEU A 53 16.23 -13.51 5.45
CA LEU A 53 17.10 -14.68 5.21
C LEU A 53 17.37 -14.96 3.73
N GLY A 54 16.59 -14.36 2.84
CA GLY A 54 16.59 -14.66 1.41
C GLY A 54 17.79 -14.11 0.65
N VAL A 55 17.96 -14.60 -0.57
CA VAL A 55 19.01 -14.19 -1.51
C VAL A 55 18.84 -12.73 -1.88
N GLN A 56 19.82 -11.88 -1.57
CA GLN A 56 19.77 -10.48 -1.95
C GLN A 56 20.25 -10.28 -3.38
N ILE A 57 19.47 -9.56 -4.18
CA ILE A 57 19.82 -9.22 -5.55
C ILE A 57 20.06 -7.71 -5.63
N HIS A 58 21.29 -7.34 -5.99
CA HIS A 58 21.70 -5.95 -6.19
C HIS A 58 21.48 -5.53 -7.66
N PRO A 59 20.94 -4.33 -7.91
CA PRO A 59 20.69 -3.84 -9.26
C PRO A 59 21.93 -3.22 -9.94
N ALA A 60 23.15 -3.57 -9.51
CA ALA A 60 24.40 -2.94 -9.96
C ALA A 60 24.53 -2.88 -11.49
N ALA A 61 24.24 -3.98 -12.19
CA ALA A 61 24.28 -4.06 -13.65
C ALA A 61 23.29 -3.13 -14.39
N VAL A 62 22.33 -2.53 -13.71
CA VAL A 62 21.42 -1.51 -14.26
C VAL A 62 21.85 -0.10 -13.83
N ILE A 63 22.35 0.05 -12.59
CA ILE A 63 22.71 1.34 -12.03
C ILE A 63 24.04 1.86 -12.56
N GLU A 64 25.08 1.02 -12.61
CA GLU A 64 26.42 1.43 -13.04
C GLU A 64 26.41 2.03 -14.46
N PRO A 65 25.78 1.42 -15.48
CA PRO A 65 25.72 2.03 -16.82
C PRO A 65 25.00 3.39 -16.84
N LEU A 66 24.01 3.59 -15.96
CA LEU A 66 23.31 4.87 -15.85
C LEU A 66 24.18 5.93 -15.17
N GLN A 67 24.99 5.54 -14.18
CA GLN A 67 25.98 6.43 -13.56
C GLN A 67 27.01 6.88 -14.59
N ASP A 68 27.53 5.95 -15.41
CA ASP A 68 28.48 6.26 -16.48
C ASP A 68 27.88 7.26 -17.48
N ILE A 69 26.63 7.02 -17.92
CA ILE A 69 25.91 7.96 -18.80
C ILE A 69 25.75 9.33 -18.13
N MET A 70 25.45 9.39 -16.83
CA MET A 70 25.32 10.65 -16.10
C MET A 70 26.66 11.38 -15.98
N ILE A 71 27.76 10.68 -15.76
CA ILE A 71 29.10 11.27 -15.71
C ILE A 71 29.48 11.82 -17.10
N ASP A 72 29.24 11.03 -18.15
CA ASP A 72 29.64 11.37 -19.51
C ASP A 72 28.77 12.48 -20.14
N GLN A 73 27.46 12.47 -19.86
CA GLN A 73 26.48 13.33 -20.54
C GLN A 73 25.84 14.39 -19.62
N GLY A 74 25.96 14.27 -18.30
CA GLY A 74 25.27 15.13 -17.33
C GLY A 74 25.87 16.54 -17.14
N GLY A 75 26.93 16.87 -17.87
CA GLY A 75 27.57 18.18 -17.82
C GLY A 75 28.08 18.53 -16.41
N ARG A 76 27.90 19.80 -15.98
CA ARG A 76 28.44 20.30 -14.70
C ARG A 76 27.88 19.58 -13.46
N ASN A 77 26.72 18.93 -13.57
CA ASN A 77 26.05 18.25 -12.46
C ASN A 77 26.08 16.71 -12.60
N GLY A 78 26.74 16.18 -13.64
CA GLY A 78 26.73 14.75 -13.96
C GLY A 78 27.29 13.87 -12.85
N THR A 79 28.42 14.29 -12.25
CA THR A 79 29.06 13.58 -11.15
C THR A 79 28.20 13.53 -9.89
N ALA A 80 27.60 14.66 -9.51
CA ALA A 80 26.69 14.72 -8.36
C ALA A 80 25.43 13.86 -8.57
N ALA A 81 24.88 13.84 -9.79
CA ALA A 81 23.75 13.00 -10.14
C ALA A 81 24.13 11.50 -10.10
N ALA A 82 25.31 11.14 -10.61
CA ALA A 82 25.82 9.78 -10.59
C ALA A 82 26.12 9.27 -9.17
N GLU A 83 26.68 10.12 -8.30
CA GLU A 83 26.91 9.80 -6.88
C GLU A 83 25.58 9.53 -6.18
N GLU A 84 24.58 10.39 -6.38
CA GLU A 84 23.24 10.19 -5.80
C GLU A 84 22.59 8.90 -6.33
N LEU A 85 22.71 8.61 -7.63
CA LEU A 85 22.22 7.37 -8.21
C LEU A 85 22.95 6.14 -7.66
N GLY A 86 24.25 6.26 -7.35
CA GLY A 86 25.05 5.22 -6.70
C GLY A 86 24.56 4.92 -5.29
N ARG A 87 24.33 5.96 -4.48
CA ARG A 87 23.75 5.81 -3.13
C ARG A 87 22.36 5.14 -3.17
N VAL A 88 21.56 5.47 -4.18
CA VAL A 88 20.29 4.79 -4.43
C VAL A 88 20.53 3.32 -4.82
N GLY A 89 21.46 3.03 -5.72
CA GLY A 89 21.81 1.64 -6.10
C GLY A 89 22.32 0.78 -4.95
N GLU A 90 23.12 1.36 -4.05
CA GLU A 90 23.65 0.70 -2.85
C GLU A 90 22.58 0.39 -1.81
N SER A 91 21.50 1.16 -1.76
CA SER A 91 20.39 0.95 -0.83
C SER A 91 19.26 0.11 -1.43
N LEU A 92 19.09 0.13 -2.75
CA LEU A 92 18.07 -0.67 -3.43
C LEU A 92 18.43 -2.16 -3.44
N ARG A 93 17.52 -3.01 -2.96
CA ARG A 93 17.53 -4.45 -3.23
C ARG A 93 16.28 -4.81 -4.01
N ILE A 94 16.40 -5.68 -5.02
CA ILE A 94 15.24 -6.09 -5.82
C ILE A 94 14.21 -6.82 -4.93
N ASN A 95 14.66 -7.50 -3.90
CA ASN A 95 13.80 -8.17 -2.92
C ASN A 95 12.89 -7.19 -2.16
N ASP A 96 13.29 -5.92 -2.06
CA ASP A 96 12.47 -4.89 -1.42
C ASP A 96 11.24 -4.54 -2.25
N LEU A 97 11.18 -4.94 -3.54
CA LEU A 97 9.96 -4.86 -4.33
C LEU A 97 8.86 -5.75 -3.72
N ILE A 98 9.20 -6.92 -3.19
CA ILE A 98 8.24 -7.79 -2.50
C ILE A 98 7.79 -7.13 -1.19
N ALA A 99 8.74 -6.62 -0.41
CA ALA A 99 8.46 -5.93 0.83
C ALA A 99 7.57 -4.69 0.59
N SER A 100 7.82 -3.92 -0.47
CA SER A 100 7.12 -2.66 -0.76
C SER A 100 5.61 -2.81 -0.94
N LEU A 101 5.15 -3.97 -1.40
CA LEU A 101 3.73 -4.23 -1.63
C LEU A 101 3.03 -4.87 -0.43
N THR A 102 3.78 -5.26 0.61
CA THR A 102 3.25 -5.94 1.80
C THR A 102 3.63 -5.20 3.08
N PRO A 103 2.91 -5.40 4.20
CA PRO A 103 3.38 -4.88 5.48
C PRO A 103 4.67 -5.63 5.88
N SER A 104 5.82 -4.99 5.73
CA SER A 104 7.14 -5.55 6.07
C SER A 104 7.99 -4.55 6.85
N ILE A 105 8.71 -5.03 7.86
CA ILE A 105 9.54 -4.19 8.74
C ILE A 105 10.70 -3.56 7.96
N PHE A 106 11.18 -4.26 6.94
CA PHE A 106 12.35 -3.85 6.17
C PHE A 106 12.02 -2.83 5.08
N SER A 107 10.76 -2.76 4.63
CA SER A 107 10.31 -1.72 3.70
C SER A 107 9.99 -0.38 4.38
N GLY A 108 10.09 -0.30 5.71
CA GLY A 108 9.69 0.88 6.47
C GLY A 108 8.17 1.07 6.47
N LEU A 109 7.70 2.27 6.13
CA LEU A 109 6.26 2.51 5.93
C LEU A 109 5.75 1.64 4.78
N SER A 110 4.63 0.94 4.98
CA SER A 110 4.03 0.16 3.90
C SER A 110 3.69 1.08 2.73
N ASN A 111 4.28 0.79 1.56
CA ASN A 111 3.99 1.50 0.31
C ASN A 111 2.70 1.00 -0.35
N ASP A 112 1.87 0.24 0.38
CA ASP A 112 0.56 -0.20 -0.10
C ASP A 112 -0.44 0.96 -0.26
N THR A 113 -0.08 2.14 0.26
CA THR A 113 -0.75 3.41 -0.01
C THR A 113 0.16 4.39 -0.75
N LEU A 114 -0.41 5.12 -1.71
CA LEU A 114 0.28 6.20 -2.42
C LEU A 114 0.77 7.28 -1.44
N LEU A 115 0.09 7.43 -0.29
CA LEU A 115 0.47 8.37 0.77
C LEU A 115 1.82 7.99 1.39
N GLY A 116 2.02 6.72 1.71
CA GLY A 116 3.30 6.21 2.23
C GLY A 116 4.45 6.49 1.27
N SER A 117 4.24 6.19 -0.02
CA SER A 117 5.27 6.45 -1.05
C SER A 117 5.62 7.93 -1.20
N MET A 118 4.63 8.83 -1.13
CA MET A 118 4.87 10.29 -1.20
C MET A 118 5.61 10.81 0.03
N LEU A 119 5.25 10.31 1.22
CA LEU A 119 5.89 10.71 2.47
C LEU A 119 7.35 10.27 2.52
N GLY A 120 7.70 9.13 1.93
CA GLY A 120 9.09 8.70 1.82
C GLY A 120 9.98 9.60 1.00
N VAL A 121 9.43 10.21 -0.05
CA VAL A 121 10.16 11.20 -0.84
C VAL A 121 10.42 12.48 -0.02
N LEU A 122 9.45 12.89 0.81
CA LEU A 122 9.59 14.13 1.60
C LEU A 122 10.45 13.97 2.85
N VAL A 123 10.29 12.85 3.53
CA VAL A 123 10.93 12.60 4.80
C VAL A 123 11.61 11.24 4.71
N PRO A 124 12.78 11.16 4.02
CA PRO A 124 13.50 9.89 3.86
C PRO A 124 13.76 9.20 5.21
N ALA A 125 13.97 9.98 6.27
CA ALA A 125 14.14 9.47 7.64
C ALA A 125 12.92 8.71 8.19
N LEU A 126 11.72 8.95 7.66
CA LEU A 126 10.50 8.21 8.05
C LEU A 126 10.29 6.94 7.22
N THR A 127 11.02 6.76 6.12
CA THR A 127 10.89 5.59 5.23
C THR A 127 12.15 4.76 5.13
N GLY A 128 13.26 5.22 5.69
CA GLY A 128 14.40 4.36 5.99
C GLY A 128 13.92 3.28 6.96
N GLY A 129 13.61 2.10 6.42
CA GLY A 129 13.43 0.90 7.22
C GLY A 129 14.72 0.57 7.97
N VAL A 130 14.69 -0.51 8.74
CA VAL A 130 15.90 -0.97 9.42
C VAL A 130 16.96 -1.32 8.39
N ASN A 131 18.13 -0.68 8.48
CA ASN A 131 19.22 -0.92 7.56
C ASN A 131 19.74 -2.35 7.72
N ARG A 132 19.51 -3.20 6.72
CA ARG A 132 19.93 -4.60 6.77
C ARG A 132 21.45 -4.76 6.72
N ALA A 133 22.19 -3.79 6.18
CA ALA A 133 23.64 -3.86 6.14
C ALA A 133 24.22 -3.92 7.56
N ASP A 134 23.73 -3.04 8.43
CA ASP A 134 24.12 -2.98 9.85
C ASP A 134 23.80 -4.31 10.57
N MET A 135 22.72 -4.99 10.16
CA MET A 135 22.37 -6.32 10.68
C MET A 135 23.30 -7.43 10.19
N TYR A 136 23.78 -7.41 8.95
CA TYR A 136 24.66 -8.49 8.46
C TYR A 136 26.08 -8.39 9.00
N ASP A 137 26.54 -7.18 9.31
CA ASP A 137 27.86 -6.98 9.91
C ASP A 137 27.94 -7.62 11.31
N GLU A 138 26.86 -7.54 12.09
CA GLU A 138 26.79 -8.13 13.43
C GLU A 138 26.49 -9.64 13.43
N TRP A 139 25.83 -10.16 12.38
CA TRP A 139 25.23 -11.52 12.40
C TRP A 139 25.78 -12.49 11.36
N GLY A 140 26.67 -12.01 10.50
CA GLY A 140 27.10 -12.70 9.31
C GLY A 140 26.12 -12.47 8.15
N GLN A 141 26.66 -12.55 6.94
CA GLN A 141 25.86 -12.57 5.72
C GLN A 141 24.84 -13.70 5.87
N GLY A 142 23.54 -13.38 5.78
CA GLY A 142 22.46 -14.35 6.02
C GLY A 142 22.60 -15.62 5.17
N LEU A 143 21.64 -16.54 5.28
CA LEU A 143 21.72 -17.82 4.55
C LEU A 143 21.80 -17.65 3.01
N GLY A 144 21.39 -16.49 2.48
CA GLY A 144 21.51 -16.14 1.07
C GLY A 144 22.86 -15.51 0.71
N GLN A 145 23.56 -16.11 -0.25
CA GLN A 145 24.66 -15.43 -0.95
C GLN A 145 24.12 -14.22 -1.71
N ASN A 146 24.87 -13.11 -1.72
CA ASN A 146 24.56 -11.97 -2.58
C ASN A 146 24.72 -12.38 -4.04
N VAL A 147 23.65 -12.26 -4.83
CA VAL A 147 23.68 -12.58 -6.26
C VAL A 147 23.62 -11.29 -7.04
N THR A 148 24.70 -10.99 -7.76
CA THR A 148 24.80 -9.88 -8.71
C THR A 148 24.74 -10.44 -10.12
N PRO A 149 23.61 -10.35 -10.83
CA PRO A 149 23.56 -10.77 -12.22
C PRO A 149 24.51 -9.90 -13.07
N ASP A 150 25.40 -10.51 -13.84
CA ASP A 150 26.37 -9.80 -14.70
C ASP A 150 25.70 -9.00 -15.84
N GLN A 151 24.45 -9.33 -16.16
CA GLN A 151 23.70 -8.73 -17.27
C GLN A 151 22.46 -7.99 -16.77
N TRP A 152 22.24 -6.78 -17.28
CA TRP A 152 21.06 -5.95 -16.98
C TRP A 152 19.73 -6.67 -17.27
N SER A 153 19.70 -7.52 -18.30
CA SER A 153 18.52 -8.32 -18.66
C SER A 153 18.17 -9.35 -17.58
N GLY A 154 19.18 -9.90 -16.90
CA GLY A 154 19.00 -10.78 -15.75
C GLY A 154 18.36 -10.03 -14.58
N VAL A 155 18.88 -8.85 -14.24
CA VAL A 155 18.31 -7.97 -13.21
C VAL A 155 16.84 -7.67 -13.49
N LEU A 156 16.50 -7.28 -14.73
CA LEU A 156 15.12 -7.01 -15.10
C LEU A 156 14.23 -8.26 -15.10
N GLY A 157 14.73 -9.39 -15.58
CA GLY A 157 14.00 -10.66 -15.59
C GLY A 157 13.66 -11.13 -14.18
N PHE A 158 14.64 -11.13 -13.27
CA PHE A 158 14.42 -11.46 -11.87
C PHE A 158 13.53 -10.42 -11.17
N GLY A 159 13.74 -9.13 -11.44
CA GLY A 159 12.89 -8.07 -10.91
C GLY A 159 11.43 -8.21 -11.33
N ALA A 160 11.17 -8.50 -12.61
CA ALA A 160 9.83 -8.75 -13.11
C ALA A 160 9.20 -9.99 -12.46
N LEU A 161 9.96 -11.07 -12.28
CA LEU A 161 9.48 -12.29 -11.62
C LEU A 161 9.13 -12.03 -10.15
N LEU A 162 10.02 -11.37 -9.40
CA LEU A 162 9.78 -11.02 -7.99
C LEU A 162 8.61 -10.04 -7.85
N PHE A 163 8.48 -9.09 -8.78
CA PHE A 163 7.34 -8.19 -8.83
C PHE A 163 6.02 -8.96 -9.04
N LEU A 164 5.96 -9.89 -9.99
CA LEU A 164 4.79 -10.75 -10.18
C LEU A 164 4.49 -11.57 -8.93
N ALA A 165 5.51 -12.17 -8.30
CA ALA A 165 5.36 -12.90 -7.04
C ALA A 165 4.79 -12.00 -5.93
N ALA A 166 5.30 -10.78 -5.80
CA ALA A 166 4.81 -9.79 -4.85
C ALA A 166 3.32 -9.50 -5.04
N THR A 167 2.86 -9.32 -6.29
CA THR A 167 1.41 -9.11 -6.55
C THR A 167 0.55 -10.30 -6.14
N VAL A 168 1.05 -11.52 -6.27
CA VAL A 168 0.35 -12.73 -5.78
C VAL A 168 0.31 -12.73 -4.25
N LEU A 169 1.42 -12.41 -3.59
CA LEU A 169 1.52 -12.34 -2.13
C LEU A 169 0.55 -11.30 -1.53
N VAL A 170 0.43 -10.13 -2.15
CA VAL A 170 -0.57 -9.09 -1.76
C VAL A 170 -1.97 -9.67 -1.73
N VAL A 171 -2.33 -10.45 -2.75
CA VAL A 171 -3.67 -11.02 -2.89
C VAL A 171 -3.89 -12.15 -1.89
N LEU A 172 -2.89 -13.02 -1.73
CA LEU A 172 -2.89 -14.08 -0.71
C LEU A 172 -3.04 -13.50 0.70
N PHE A 173 -2.52 -12.29 0.94
CA PHE A 173 -2.69 -11.57 2.19
C PHE A 173 -4.07 -10.90 2.29
N LYS A 174 -4.44 -10.04 1.34
CA LYS A 174 -5.64 -9.18 1.45
C LYS A 174 -6.96 -9.97 1.30
N VAL A 175 -6.99 -11.10 0.58
CA VAL A 175 -8.24 -11.88 0.40
C VAL A 175 -8.74 -12.50 1.73
N PRO A 176 -7.92 -13.24 2.51
CA PRO A 176 -8.32 -13.72 3.84
C PRO A 176 -8.76 -12.60 4.78
N LEU A 177 -8.06 -11.46 4.79
CA LEU A 177 -8.45 -10.29 5.60
C LEU A 177 -9.85 -9.80 5.22
N ALA A 178 -10.10 -9.59 3.92
CA ALA A 178 -11.40 -9.15 3.44
C ALA A 178 -12.52 -10.16 3.71
N GLN A 179 -12.22 -11.46 3.72
CA GLN A 179 -13.17 -12.49 4.14
C GLN A 179 -13.45 -12.44 5.64
N ALA A 180 -12.42 -12.22 6.47
CA ALA A 180 -12.57 -12.07 7.92
C ALA A 180 -13.45 -10.85 8.27
N VAL A 181 -13.24 -9.70 7.61
CA VAL A 181 -14.04 -8.48 7.80
C VAL A 181 -15.49 -8.66 7.32
N ARG A 182 -15.72 -9.40 6.24
CA ARG A 182 -17.09 -9.68 5.75
C ARG A 182 -17.88 -10.65 6.63
N GLY A 183 -17.23 -11.36 7.56
CA GLY A 183 -17.87 -12.40 8.38
C GLY A 183 -18.36 -13.62 7.59
N GLY A 184 -17.85 -13.83 6.35
CA GLY A 184 -18.25 -14.95 5.51
C GLY A 184 -17.51 -16.24 5.85
N GLY A 185 -18.19 -17.39 5.76
CA GLY A 185 -17.54 -18.70 5.85
C GLY A 185 -16.59 -18.95 4.67
N MET A 186 -15.42 -19.53 4.95
CA MET A 186 -14.43 -19.84 3.92
C MET A 186 -14.69 -21.20 3.30
N THR A 187 -15.02 -21.24 2.00
CA THR A 187 -14.90 -22.47 1.21
C THR A 187 -13.62 -22.38 0.36
N ALA A 188 -12.80 -23.44 0.36
CA ALA A 188 -11.50 -23.44 -0.34
C ALA A 188 -11.62 -23.07 -1.83
N GLY A 189 -12.68 -23.55 -2.51
CA GLY A 189 -12.95 -23.20 -3.91
C GLY A 189 -13.27 -21.71 -4.11
N SER A 190 -14.03 -21.10 -3.20
CA SER A 190 -14.28 -19.65 -3.27
C SER A 190 -13.02 -18.83 -3.00
N LEU A 191 -12.13 -19.31 -2.12
CA LEU A 191 -10.87 -18.65 -1.79
C LEU A 191 -9.93 -18.64 -3.00
N LEU A 192 -9.71 -19.79 -3.65
CA LEU A 192 -8.88 -19.88 -4.86
C LEU A 192 -9.41 -18.98 -5.99
N ARG A 193 -10.72 -18.97 -6.18
CA ARG A 193 -11.38 -18.09 -7.16
C ARG A 193 -11.15 -16.61 -6.81
N ASP A 194 -11.35 -16.24 -5.54
CA ASP A 194 -11.16 -14.87 -5.07
C ASP A 194 -9.70 -14.42 -5.19
N ILE A 195 -8.73 -15.32 -4.98
CA ILE A 195 -7.30 -15.08 -5.19
C ILE A 195 -7.03 -14.84 -6.68
N ALA A 196 -7.44 -15.74 -7.57
CA ALA A 196 -7.18 -15.59 -9.01
C ALA A 196 -7.77 -14.28 -9.57
N PHE A 197 -9.03 -13.96 -9.25
CA PHE A 197 -9.64 -12.70 -9.67
C PHE A 197 -9.06 -11.49 -8.94
N GLY A 198 -8.63 -11.63 -7.69
CA GLY A 198 -7.92 -10.59 -6.95
C GLY A 198 -6.62 -10.21 -7.62
N TRP A 199 -5.83 -11.20 -8.05
CA TRP A 199 -4.56 -11.01 -8.74
C TRP A 199 -4.70 -10.26 -10.06
N VAL A 200 -5.65 -10.68 -10.91
CA VAL A 200 -5.93 -9.97 -12.16
C VAL A 200 -6.31 -8.50 -11.91
N ARG A 201 -7.05 -8.20 -10.84
CA ARG A 201 -7.41 -6.80 -10.49
C ARG A 201 -6.23 -5.99 -9.99
N VAL A 202 -5.33 -6.58 -9.21
CA VAL A 202 -4.08 -5.93 -8.76
C VAL A 202 -3.17 -5.65 -9.95
N VAL A 203 -2.96 -6.62 -10.84
CA VAL A 203 -2.17 -6.42 -12.07
C VAL A 203 -2.81 -5.36 -12.97
N ALA A 204 -4.13 -5.37 -13.14
CA ALA A 204 -4.85 -4.34 -13.89
C ALA A 204 -4.72 -2.95 -13.24
N LEU A 205 -4.75 -2.86 -11.91
CA LEU A 205 -4.52 -1.61 -11.20
C LEU A 205 -3.12 -1.08 -11.47
N LEU A 206 -2.10 -1.93 -11.31
CA LEU A 206 -0.70 -1.57 -11.56
C LEU A 206 -0.49 -1.13 -13.01
N GLY A 207 -1.10 -1.83 -13.97
CA GLY A 207 -1.08 -1.43 -15.38
C GLY A 207 -1.70 -0.06 -15.63
N ILE A 208 -2.83 0.26 -14.97
CA ILE A 208 -3.46 1.59 -15.06
C ILE A 208 -2.56 2.67 -14.46
N VAL A 209 -1.96 2.41 -13.29
CA VAL A 209 -1.06 3.36 -12.63
C VAL A 209 0.18 3.60 -13.49
N LEU A 210 0.82 2.54 -14.00
CA LEU A 210 1.98 2.62 -14.88
C LEU A 210 1.64 3.38 -16.17
N ALA A 211 0.51 3.06 -16.81
CA ALA A 211 0.06 3.79 -17.99
C ALA A 211 -0.18 5.28 -17.69
N GLY A 212 -0.77 5.61 -16.54
CA GLY A 212 -0.95 6.99 -16.09
C GLY A 212 0.38 7.72 -15.89
N ILE A 213 1.35 7.08 -15.24
CA ILE A 213 2.70 7.62 -15.04
C ILE A 213 3.40 7.85 -16.38
N LEU A 214 3.30 6.92 -17.33
CA LEU A 214 3.94 7.08 -18.65
C LEU A 214 3.28 8.20 -19.46
N VAL A 215 1.94 8.22 -19.51
CA VAL A 215 1.17 9.20 -20.28
C VAL A 215 1.36 10.62 -19.74
N LEU A 216 1.44 10.80 -18.42
CA LEU A 216 1.61 12.11 -17.80
C LEU A 216 3.08 12.50 -17.61
N GLY A 217 3.92 11.53 -17.26
CA GLY A 217 5.32 11.74 -16.92
C GLY A 217 6.21 12.04 -18.12
N ILE A 218 6.05 11.32 -19.24
CA ILE A 218 6.88 11.55 -20.43
C ILE A 218 6.72 12.98 -20.96
N PRO A 219 5.49 13.51 -21.19
CA PRO A 219 5.31 14.89 -21.61
C PRO A 219 5.83 15.90 -20.59
N ALA A 220 5.66 15.64 -19.29
CA ALA A 220 6.15 16.52 -18.23
C ALA A 220 7.68 16.60 -18.22
N ILE A 221 8.38 15.48 -18.40
CA ILE A 221 9.84 15.43 -18.50
C ILE A 221 10.31 16.17 -19.75
N ILE A 222 9.70 15.92 -20.92
CA ILE A 222 10.05 16.64 -22.16
C ILE A 222 9.86 18.15 -22.00
N ALA A 223 8.73 18.58 -21.43
CA ALA A 223 8.46 19.99 -21.16
C ALA A 223 9.48 20.60 -20.19
N ALA A 224 9.86 19.87 -19.13
CA ALA A 224 10.88 20.30 -18.18
C ALA A 224 12.26 20.46 -18.87
N GLN A 225 12.64 19.55 -19.77
CA GLN A 225 13.89 19.64 -20.51
C GLN A 225 13.90 20.85 -21.47
N ILE A 226 12.81 21.07 -22.21
CA ILE A 226 12.69 22.24 -23.11
C ILE A 226 12.80 23.55 -22.32
N LEU A 227 12.13 23.65 -21.17
CA LEU A 227 12.15 24.87 -20.35
C LEU A 227 13.50 25.11 -19.66
N THR A 228 14.24 24.04 -19.36
CA THR A 228 15.61 24.14 -18.85
C THR A 228 16.53 24.82 -19.87
N LEU A 229 16.31 24.64 -21.18
CA LEU A 229 17.06 25.35 -22.23
C LEU A 229 16.81 26.87 -22.24
N VAL A 230 15.69 27.32 -21.69
CA VAL A 230 15.33 28.75 -21.54
C VAL A 230 15.81 29.32 -20.19
N GLY A 231 16.48 28.50 -19.36
CA GLY A 231 16.93 28.89 -18.02
C GLY A 231 15.84 28.80 -16.94
N ILE A 232 14.69 28.16 -17.23
CA ILE A 232 13.62 27.96 -16.26
C ILE A 232 13.74 26.57 -15.64
N ASN A 233 14.05 26.50 -14.34
CA ASN A 233 14.08 25.23 -13.61
C ASN A 233 12.67 24.77 -13.24
N LEU A 234 12.05 23.97 -14.12
CA LEU A 234 10.71 23.43 -13.89
C LEU A 234 10.67 22.26 -12.90
N ILE A 235 11.82 21.66 -12.58
CA ILE A 235 11.89 20.46 -11.75
C ILE A 235 11.32 20.75 -10.36
N ALA A 236 11.69 21.88 -9.75
CA ALA A 236 11.16 22.27 -8.44
C ALA A 236 9.64 22.47 -8.45
N LEU A 237 9.11 23.11 -9.49
CA LEU A 237 7.66 23.33 -9.65
C LEU A 237 6.91 22.02 -9.90
N LEU A 238 7.47 21.15 -10.73
CA LEU A 238 6.91 19.83 -11.03
C LEU A 238 6.92 18.94 -9.79
N SER A 239 8.01 18.93 -9.02
CA SER A 239 8.10 18.20 -7.75
C SER A 239 7.08 18.71 -6.73
N LEU A 240 6.92 20.03 -6.60
CA LEU A 240 5.89 20.62 -5.73
C LEU A 240 4.48 20.25 -6.19
N ALA A 241 4.21 20.32 -7.51
CA ALA A 241 2.91 19.97 -8.07
C ALA A 241 2.60 18.49 -7.88
N LEU A 242 3.53 17.60 -8.20
CA LEU A 242 3.41 16.16 -7.98
C LEU A 242 3.21 15.84 -6.50
N PHE A 243 3.90 16.56 -5.60
CA PHE A 243 3.72 16.40 -4.18
C PHE A 243 2.30 16.80 -3.73
N VAL A 244 1.83 17.99 -4.12
CA VAL A 244 0.50 18.50 -3.73
C VAL A 244 -0.61 17.63 -4.31
N PHE A 245 -0.60 17.40 -5.64
CA PHE A 245 -1.63 16.61 -6.31
C PHE A 245 -1.53 15.13 -5.96
N GLY A 246 -0.32 14.60 -5.81
CA GLY A 246 -0.06 13.23 -5.38
C GLY A 246 -0.53 12.98 -3.96
N SER A 247 -0.29 13.89 -3.02
CA SER A 247 -0.79 13.78 -1.64
C SER A 247 -2.32 13.83 -1.57
N ILE A 248 -2.94 14.72 -2.35
CA ILE A 248 -4.40 14.77 -2.45
C ILE A 248 -4.95 13.47 -3.06
N GLY A 249 -4.36 13.03 -4.18
CA GLY A 249 -4.72 11.79 -4.85
C GLY A 249 -4.59 10.59 -3.91
N ALA A 250 -3.48 10.50 -3.20
CA ALA A 250 -3.18 9.48 -2.21
C ALA A 250 -4.24 9.37 -1.13
N LEU A 251 -4.66 10.51 -0.56
CA LEU A 251 -5.70 10.55 0.46
C LEU A 251 -7.03 10.01 -0.08
N TYR A 252 -7.39 10.35 -1.32
CA TYR A 252 -8.62 9.86 -1.95
C TYR A 252 -8.54 8.38 -2.39
N THR A 253 -7.35 7.88 -2.69
CA THR A 253 -7.11 6.48 -3.05
C THR A 253 -6.67 5.61 -1.87
N PHE A 254 -6.66 6.14 -0.65
CA PHE A 254 -6.18 5.42 0.53
C PHE A 254 -6.90 4.08 0.75
N PHE A 255 -8.21 4.03 0.52
CA PHE A 255 -9.04 2.81 0.66
C PHE A 255 -9.22 2.04 -0.67
N LEU A 256 -8.40 2.30 -1.68
CA LEU A 256 -8.56 1.71 -3.01
C LEU A 256 -8.47 0.18 -2.97
N LEU A 257 -7.43 -0.36 -2.33
CA LEU A 257 -7.24 -1.81 -2.20
C LEU A 257 -8.34 -2.43 -1.34
N ASP A 258 -8.72 -1.78 -0.24
CA ASP A 258 -9.79 -2.24 0.64
C ASP A 258 -11.12 -2.37 -0.12
N ALA A 259 -11.48 -1.34 -0.91
CA ALA A 259 -12.67 -1.37 -1.76
C ALA A 259 -12.65 -2.51 -2.77
N MET A 260 -11.51 -2.75 -3.40
CA MET A 260 -11.31 -3.78 -4.41
C MET A 260 -11.52 -5.19 -3.82
N PHE A 261 -10.96 -5.47 -2.64
CA PHE A 261 -11.04 -6.80 -2.03
C PHE A 261 -12.36 -7.04 -1.28
N ILE A 262 -12.89 -6.03 -0.57
CA ILE A 262 -14.15 -6.14 0.19
C ILE A 262 -15.34 -6.27 -0.75
N TYR A 263 -15.45 -5.43 -1.78
CA TYR A 263 -16.60 -5.44 -2.70
C TYR A 263 -16.38 -6.25 -3.97
N ARG A 264 -15.18 -6.83 -4.16
CA ARG A 264 -14.83 -7.66 -5.32
C ARG A 264 -15.06 -6.92 -6.66
N VAL A 265 -14.76 -5.63 -6.69
CA VAL A 265 -14.95 -4.77 -7.87
C VAL A 265 -13.62 -4.50 -8.57
N GLY A 266 -13.65 -4.16 -9.86
CA GLY A 266 -12.44 -3.77 -10.61
C GLY A 266 -11.86 -2.41 -10.15
N PRO A 267 -10.61 -2.09 -10.54
CA PRO A 267 -9.85 -0.97 -9.99
C PRO A 267 -10.51 0.39 -10.18
N ILE A 268 -11.11 0.66 -11.35
CA ILE A 268 -11.79 1.94 -11.62
C ILE A 268 -13.00 2.13 -10.70
N ARG A 269 -13.76 1.06 -10.46
CA ARG A 269 -14.94 1.12 -9.58
C ARG A 269 -14.52 1.21 -8.12
N ALA A 270 -13.46 0.50 -7.73
CA ALA A 270 -12.84 0.61 -6.42
C ALA A 270 -12.37 2.04 -6.13
N ALA A 271 -11.72 2.70 -7.10
CA ALA A 271 -11.27 4.09 -6.98
C ALA A 271 -12.44 5.05 -6.77
N LYS A 272 -13.53 4.89 -7.53
CA LYS A 272 -14.76 5.69 -7.34
C LYS A 272 -15.37 5.49 -5.96
N MET A 273 -15.35 4.25 -5.43
CA MET A 273 -15.85 3.96 -4.08
C MET A 273 -14.94 4.54 -2.99
N SER A 274 -13.63 4.38 -3.11
CA SER A 274 -12.64 4.99 -2.21
C SER A 274 -12.80 6.51 -2.17
N TYR A 275 -12.85 7.15 -3.35
CA TYR A 275 -13.08 8.60 -3.46
C TYR A 275 -14.39 9.03 -2.81
N ALA A 276 -15.49 8.29 -3.04
CA ALA A 276 -16.78 8.62 -2.45
C ALA A 276 -16.74 8.53 -0.92
N VAL A 277 -16.16 7.47 -0.35
CA VAL A 277 -16.02 7.31 1.10
C VAL A 277 -15.14 8.40 1.70
N ALA A 278 -13.96 8.63 1.12
CA ALA A 278 -13.03 9.66 1.57
C ALA A 278 -13.63 11.07 1.48
N ARG A 279 -14.40 11.38 0.43
CA ARG A 279 -15.05 12.69 0.29
C ARG A 279 -16.20 12.89 1.28
N MET A 280 -17.06 11.89 1.45
CA MET A 280 -18.23 12.00 2.34
C MET A 280 -17.82 12.01 3.82
N ASN A 281 -16.71 11.36 4.16
CA ASN A 281 -16.21 11.22 5.52
C ASN A 281 -14.79 11.77 5.65
N PHE A 282 -14.51 12.94 5.04
CA PHE A 282 -13.15 13.48 4.90
C PHE A 282 -12.41 13.57 6.23
N THR A 283 -12.99 14.23 7.22
CA THR A 283 -12.36 14.42 8.53
C THR A 283 -12.06 13.10 9.23
N GLN A 284 -12.98 12.14 9.17
CA GLN A 284 -12.77 10.83 9.80
C GLN A 284 -11.73 10.00 9.04
N SER A 285 -11.77 10.02 7.71
CA SER A 285 -10.82 9.32 6.85
C SER A 285 -9.40 9.84 7.03
N TRP A 286 -9.24 11.16 7.11
CA TRP A 286 -7.96 11.80 7.39
C TRP A 286 -7.46 11.46 8.80
N ARG A 287 -8.31 11.52 9.83
CA ARG A 287 -7.94 11.12 11.20
C ARG A 287 -7.53 9.66 11.28
N PHE A 288 -8.25 8.77 10.58
CA PHE A 288 -7.89 7.36 10.49
C PHE A 288 -6.52 7.19 9.83
N ALA A 289 -6.33 7.76 8.64
CA ALA A 289 -5.06 7.68 7.91
C ALA A 289 -3.89 8.26 8.72
N ALA A 290 -4.09 9.42 9.37
CA ALA A 290 -3.10 10.05 10.24
C ALA A 290 -2.77 9.20 11.47
N ALA A 291 -3.76 8.59 12.12
CA ALA A 291 -3.54 7.69 13.25
C ALA A 291 -2.80 6.42 12.82
N SER A 292 -3.19 5.79 11.72
CA SER A 292 -2.50 4.63 11.16
C SER A 292 -1.06 4.96 10.78
N LEU A 293 -0.83 6.12 10.17
CA LEU A 293 0.51 6.59 9.83
C LEU A 293 1.35 6.85 11.08
N LEU A 294 0.80 7.56 12.07
CA LEU A 294 1.51 7.87 13.31
C LEU A 294 1.90 6.61 14.08
N ILE A 295 1.01 5.61 14.12
CA ILE A 295 1.31 4.29 14.68
C ILE A 295 2.44 3.64 13.89
N ALA A 296 2.33 3.56 12.56
CA ALA A 296 3.34 2.94 11.71
C ALA A 296 4.72 3.61 11.85
N THR A 297 4.80 4.94 11.79
CA THR A 297 6.05 5.70 11.93
C THR A 297 6.63 5.61 13.34
N GLY A 298 5.79 5.71 14.38
CA GLY A 298 6.26 5.66 15.77
C GLY A 298 6.87 4.31 16.11
N LEU A 299 6.36 3.24 15.50
CA LEU A 299 6.89 1.89 15.66
C LEU A 299 8.25 1.69 14.98
N LEU A 300 8.53 2.35 13.84
CA LEU A 300 9.84 2.23 13.18
C LEU A 300 10.99 2.64 14.11
N GLN A 301 10.80 3.66 14.94
CA GLN A 301 11.81 4.06 15.94
C GLN A 301 12.03 2.98 17.00
N VAL A 302 10.96 2.30 17.44
CA VAL A 302 11.05 1.18 18.39
C VAL A 302 11.81 0.01 17.75
N TRP A 303 11.58 -0.26 16.47
CA TRP A 303 12.25 -1.33 15.75
C TRP A 303 13.75 -1.15 15.64
N ASN A 304 14.22 0.08 15.39
CA ASN A 304 15.65 0.36 15.32
C ASN A 304 16.36 -0.03 16.62
N VAL A 305 15.81 0.35 17.79
CA VAL A 305 16.35 -0.03 19.10
C VAL A 305 16.26 -1.54 19.34
N LEU A 306 15.21 -2.18 18.85
CA LEU A 306 14.99 -3.60 19.08
C LEU A 306 15.93 -4.47 18.23
N VAL A 307 16.25 -4.02 17.01
CA VAL A 307 17.12 -4.78 16.09
C VAL A 307 18.59 -4.76 16.50
N GLU A 308 19.02 -3.79 17.30
CA GLU A 308 20.35 -3.80 17.95
C GLU A 308 20.58 -5.05 18.84
N ASN A 309 19.53 -5.82 19.16
CA ASN A 309 19.63 -7.00 20.00
C ASN A 309 19.08 -8.26 19.33
N PRO A 310 19.76 -9.43 19.47
CA PRO A 310 19.33 -10.65 18.82
C PRO A 310 17.92 -11.17 19.05
N PRO A 311 17.47 -11.28 20.30
CA PRO A 311 16.08 -11.65 20.55
C PRO A 311 15.10 -10.57 20.05
N GLY A 312 15.58 -9.32 19.96
CA GLY A 312 14.77 -8.18 19.60
C GLY A 312 14.30 -8.19 18.14
N ILE A 313 15.07 -8.74 17.20
CA ILE A 313 14.60 -8.92 15.80
C ILE A 313 13.36 -9.81 15.76
N VAL A 314 13.37 -10.95 16.45
CA VAL A 314 12.23 -11.88 16.43
C VAL A 314 10.98 -11.20 16.99
N VAL A 315 11.15 -10.42 18.07
CA VAL A 315 10.06 -9.62 18.64
C VAL A 315 9.62 -8.54 17.66
N ALA A 316 10.54 -7.87 16.97
CA ALA A 316 10.24 -6.83 15.98
C ALA A 316 9.46 -7.40 14.79
N LEU A 317 9.86 -8.55 14.25
CA LEU A 317 9.17 -9.24 13.15
C LEU A 317 7.75 -9.66 13.56
N LEU A 318 7.60 -10.29 14.73
CA LEU A 318 6.29 -10.70 15.24
C LEU A 318 5.38 -9.49 15.49
N ALA A 319 5.89 -8.46 16.15
CA ALA A 319 5.13 -7.27 16.46
C ALA A 319 4.75 -6.53 15.17
N ASN A 320 5.68 -6.36 14.22
CA ASN A 320 5.41 -5.75 12.92
C ASN A 320 4.33 -6.51 12.15
N ALA A 321 4.40 -7.84 12.08
CA ALA A 321 3.39 -8.65 11.40
C ALA A 321 2.00 -8.49 12.03
N VAL A 322 1.90 -8.50 13.37
CA VAL A 322 0.65 -8.25 14.10
C VAL A 322 0.14 -6.84 13.83
N LEU A 323 1.04 -5.85 13.86
CA LEU A 323 0.70 -4.44 13.76
C LEU A 323 0.22 -4.07 12.35
N GLY A 324 0.98 -4.46 11.32
CA GLY A 324 0.62 -4.27 9.92
C GLY A 324 -0.68 -4.99 9.55
N THR A 325 -0.87 -6.22 10.05
CA THR A 325 -2.14 -6.95 9.83
C THR A 325 -3.30 -6.26 10.53
N GLY A 326 -3.13 -5.80 11.77
CA GLY A 326 -4.17 -5.13 12.55
C GLY A 326 -4.62 -3.83 11.91
N LEU A 327 -3.67 -3.01 11.45
CA LEU A 327 -3.95 -1.77 10.72
C LEU A 327 -4.66 -2.05 9.39
N SER A 328 -4.24 -3.08 8.63
CA SER A 328 -4.91 -3.44 7.38
C SER A 328 -6.33 -3.97 7.59
N ILE A 329 -6.61 -4.68 8.69
CA ILE A 329 -7.98 -5.09 9.02
C ILE A 329 -8.81 -3.88 9.44
N ALA A 330 -8.24 -3.01 10.29
CA ALA A 330 -8.91 -1.80 10.72
C ALA A 330 -9.29 -0.89 9.54
N SER A 331 -8.41 -0.74 8.54
CA SER A 331 -8.71 0.06 7.34
C SER A 331 -9.86 -0.54 6.54
N MET A 332 -9.87 -1.87 6.39
CA MET A 332 -10.96 -2.60 5.76
C MET A 332 -12.29 -2.45 6.50
N MET A 333 -12.29 -2.57 7.83
CA MET A 333 -13.49 -2.37 8.66
C MET A 333 -14.00 -0.92 8.56
N PHE A 334 -13.10 0.06 8.71
CA PHE A 334 -13.42 1.48 8.58
C PHE A 334 -14.08 1.76 7.23
N PHE A 335 -13.47 1.30 6.14
CA PHE A 335 -14.00 1.49 4.80
C PHE A 335 -15.37 0.82 4.63
N HIS A 336 -15.50 -0.44 5.09
CA HIS A 336 -16.73 -1.21 4.97
C HIS A 336 -17.92 -0.57 5.69
N ASP A 337 -17.73 -0.07 6.90
CA ASP A 337 -18.79 0.55 7.69
C ASP A 337 -19.25 1.86 7.05
N ARG A 338 -18.31 2.65 6.53
CA ARG A 338 -18.60 3.96 5.90
C ARG A 338 -19.21 3.81 4.51
N ALA A 339 -18.85 2.76 3.78
CA ALA A 339 -19.43 2.47 2.48
C ALA A 339 -20.89 1.99 2.56
N ARG A 340 -21.34 1.50 3.74
CA ARG A 340 -22.73 1.09 4.00
C ARG A 340 -23.66 2.24 4.40
N LEU A 341 -23.11 3.38 4.82
CA LEU A 341 -23.92 4.52 5.24
C LEU A 341 -24.88 4.93 4.11
N PRO A 342 -26.19 5.07 4.40
CA PRO A 342 -27.16 5.50 3.42
C PRO A 342 -26.67 6.80 2.79
N ARG A 343 -26.47 6.79 1.46
CA ARG A 343 -26.23 8.05 0.75
C ARG A 343 -27.43 8.94 1.03
N PRO A 344 -27.24 10.21 1.44
CA PRO A 344 -28.36 11.13 1.55
C PRO A 344 -29.15 11.02 0.24
N LEU A 345 -30.39 10.55 0.37
CA LEU A 345 -31.24 10.19 -0.76
C LEU A 345 -31.18 11.38 -1.71
N GLN A 346 -30.65 11.18 -2.92
CA GLN A 346 -30.83 12.18 -3.97
C GLN A 346 -32.33 12.43 -4.01
N PRO A 347 -32.79 13.68 -3.79
CA PRO A 347 -34.22 13.97 -3.75
C PRO A 347 -34.79 13.33 -5.00
N SER A 348 -35.68 12.37 -4.79
CA SER A 348 -36.29 11.62 -5.88
C SER A 348 -36.77 12.70 -6.84
N ARG A 349 -36.19 12.74 -8.04
CA ARG A 349 -36.73 13.58 -9.11
C ARG A 349 -38.14 13.05 -9.28
N SER A 350 -39.10 13.70 -8.64
CA SER A 350 -40.51 13.47 -8.84
C SER A 350 -40.72 13.81 -10.30
N PHE A 351 -40.63 12.79 -11.15
CA PHE A 351 -41.08 12.92 -12.52
C PHE A 351 -42.53 13.37 -12.40
N PRO A 352 -42.89 14.55 -12.96
CA PRO A 352 -44.27 14.99 -12.94
C PRO A 352 -45.10 13.86 -13.55
N SER A 353 -46.06 13.36 -12.78
CA SER A 353 -46.98 12.34 -13.28
C SER A 353 -47.60 12.88 -14.57
N PRO A 354 -47.59 12.12 -15.68
CA PRO A 354 -48.29 12.55 -16.87
C PRO A 354 -49.75 12.74 -16.47
N ARG A 355 -50.23 13.99 -16.56
CA ARG A 355 -51.65 14.30 -16.35
C ARG A 355 -52.43 13.43 -17.32
N ARG A 356 -53.21 12.49 -16.79
CA ARG A 356 -54.23 11.80 -17.58
C ARG A 356 -55.25 12.86 -17.99
N SER A 357 -55.27 13.18 -19.28
CA SER A 357 -56.33 13.93 -19.96
C SER A 357 -57.52 13.02 -20.24
#